data_AF-A0A1D1YTH1-F1
#
_entry.id   AF-A0A1D1YTH1-F1
#
_cell.length_a   1.000
_cell.length_b   1.000
_cell.length_c   1.000
_cell.angle_alpha   90.00
_cell.angle_beta   90.00
_cell.angle_gamma   90.00
#
_symmetry.space_group_name_H-M   'P 1'
#
loop_
_entity.id
_entity.type
_entity.pdbx_description
1 polymer ?
#
loop_
_entity_poly.entity_id
_entity_poly.type
_entity_poly.pdbx_seq_one_letter_code
_entity_poly.pdbx_strand_id
1 'polypeptide(L)'
;PPPAARVDPAGGAEEGGAEALSRQYWDYSVLDYNVKVIDGFYDIFGLSLDHVGQKMPSLVDLQTNIGDLGFEVIVVNRAIDPTLVELEQISQCIALDSPAAEVVLLVQRISELVSENMGGPVRDANDMLARWMERSSELRTSLQTSLLPIGGIRIGLSRHRALL
;
A
#
# COMPACT_ATOMS: atom_id res chain seq x y z
N PRO A 1 -46.28 -14.29 -0.22
CA PRO A 1 -45.14 -13.83 0.61
C PRO A 1 -43.89 -14.71 0.40
N PRO A 2 -42.83 -14.20 -0.25
CA PRO A 2 -41.57 -14.93 -0.38
C PRO A 2 -40.73 -14.81 0.90
N PRO A 3 -39.77 -15.72 1.14
CA PRO A 3 -39.01 -15.76 2.37
C PRO A 3 -37.89 -14.72 2.37
N ALA A 4 -37.63 -14.16 3.56
CA ALA A 4 -36.59 -13.18 3.81
C ALA A 4 -35.20 -13.74 3.47
N ALA A 5 -34.47 -13.02 2.61
CA ALA A 5 -33.07 -13.25 2.36
C ALA A 5 -32.28 -13.01 3.66
N ARG A 6 -31.51 -14.02 4.08
CA ARG A 6 -30.47 -13.86 5.08
C ARG A 6 -29.37 -12.99 4.46
N VAL A 7 -29.06 -11.88 5.13
CA VAL A 7 -27.89 -11.05 4.84
C VAL A 7 -26.73 -11.67 5.62
N ASP A 8 -25.74 -12.22 4.92
CA ASP A 8 -24.47 -12.62 5.52
C ASP A 8 -23.62 -11.37 5.80
N PRO A 9 -23.01 -11.21 7.00
CA PRO A 9 -22.13 -10.10 7.30
C PRO A 9 -20.70 -10.46 6.86
N ALA A 10 -20.41 -10.38 5.56
CA ALA A 10 -19.08 -10.68 5.03
C ALA A 10 -18.05 -9.54 5.25
N GLY A 11 -18.48 -8.34 5.70
CA GLY A 11 -17.61 -7.16 5.76
C GLY A 11 -16.66 -7.06 6.97
N GLY A 12 -16.87 -7.84 8.04
CA GLY A 12 -16.10 -7.68 9.29
C GLY A 12 -14.87 -8.58 9.46
N ALA A 13 -14.77 -9.66 8.68
CA ALA A 13 -13.69 -10.65 8.83
C ALA A 13 -12.42 -10.25 8.06
N GLU A 14 -12.56 -9.59 6.91
CA GLU A 14 -11.42 -9.14 6.11
C GLU A 14 -10.72 -7.93 6.74
N GLU A 15 -11.48 -6.98 7.31
CA GLU A 15 -10.95 -5.80 8.01
C GLU A 15 -10.11 -6.19 9.24
N GLY A 16 -10.56 -7.20 9.99
CA GLY A 16 -9.78 -7.79 11.09
C GLY A 16 -8.51 -8.51 10.63
N GLY A 17 -8.53 -9.08 9.42
CA GLY A 17 -7.36 -9.71 8.80
C GLY A 17 -6.34 -8.68 8.32
N ALA A 18 -6.80 -7.58 7.73
CA ALA A 18 -5.95 -6.51 7.22
C ALA A 18 -5.20 -5.80 8.35
N GLU A 19 -5.91 -5.45 9.42
CA GLU A 19 -5.33 -4.86 10.64
C GLU A 19 -4.31 -5.81 11.31
N ALA A 20 -4.58 -7.12 11.33
CA ALA A 20 -3.63 -8.10 11.84
C ALA A 20 -2.36 -8.18 10.97
N LEU A 21 -2.52 -8.12 9.65
CA LEU A 21 -1.41 -8.11 8.69
C LEU A 21 -0.57 -6.83 8.82
N SER A 22 -1.21 -5.68 8.94
CA SER A 22 -0.56 -4.39 9.19
C SER A 22 0.26 -4.43 10.48
N ARG A 23 -0.30 -4.99 11.56
CA ARG A 23 0.43 -5.18 12.83
C ARG A 23 1.63 -6.09 12.70
N GLN A 24 1.49 -7.21 11.99
CA GLN A 24 2.61 -8.09 11.73
C GLN A 24 3.72 -7.38 10.95
N TYR A 25 3.36 -6.61 9.92
CA TYR A 25 4.33 -5.85 9.15
C TYR A 25 4.98 -4.73 9.98
N TRP A 26 4.21 -4.06 10.83
CA TRP A 26 4.72 -3.05 11.76
C TRP A 26 5.76 -3.62 12.73
N ASP A 27 5.49 -4.79 13.32
CA ASP A 27 6.39 -5.41 14.30
C ASP A 27 7.68 -5.97 13.70
N TYR A 28 7.62 -6.50 12.47
CA TYR A 28 8.74 -7.25 11.88
C TYR A 28 9.31 -6.65 10.59
N SER A 29 8.66 -5.64 10.01
CA SER A 29 9.00 -5.03 8.71
C SER A 29 9.14 -6.04 7.56
N VAL A 30 8.44 -7.19 7.65
CA VAL A 30 8.50 -8.26 6.66
C VAL A 30 7.16 -8.97 6.52
N LEU A 31 6.79 -9.30 5.28
CA LEU A 31 5.74 -10.23 4.92
C LEU A 31 6.35 -11.38 4.11
N ASP A 32 5.79 -12.58 4.25
CA ASP A 32 6.19 -13.73 3.44
C ASP A 32 5.65 -13.58 2.00
N TYR A 33 6.37 -14.10 1.00
CA TYR A 33 5.97 -14.07 -0.41
C TYR A 33 4.60 -14.71 -0.68
N ASN A 34 4.17 -15.65 0.17
CA ASN A 34 2.87 -16.31 0.04
C ASN A 34 1.72 -15.51 0.63
N VAL A 35 2.01 -14.39 1.31
CA VAL A 35 1.00 -13.55 1.95
C VAL A 35 0.54 -12.49 0.96
N LYS A 36 -0.76 -12.49 0.69
CA LYS A 36 -1.40 -11.47 -0.15
C LYS A 36 -1.72 -10.24 0.71
N VAL A 37 -1.25 -9.08 0.29
CA VAL A 37 -1.70 -7.79 0.85
C VAL A 37 -3.16 -7.56 0.44
N ILE A 38 -4.02 -7.31 1.42
CA ILE A 38 -5.48 -7.18 1.24
C ILE A 38 -5.94 -5.75 1.48
N ASP A 39 -7.13 -5.43 0.99
CA ASP A 39 -7.73 -4.10 1.19
C ASP A 39 -7.90 -3.80 2.68
N GLY A 40 -7.51 -2.59 3.08
CA GLY A 40 -7.44 -2.17 4.48
C GLY A 40 -6.07 -2.39 5.12
N PHE A 41 -5.11 -3.02 4.43
CA PHE A 41 -3.72 -3.06 4.90
C PHE A 41 -3.13 -1.66 4.90
N TYR A 42 -2.28 -1.37 5.89
CA TYR A 42 -1.57 -0.10 5.98
C TYR A 42 -0.20 -0.26 6.65
N ASP A 43 0.75 0.52 6.15
CA ASP A 43 2.09 0.66 6.68
C ASP A 43 2.23 2.05 7.30
N ILE A 44 2.73 2.12 8.54
CA ILE A 44 3.04 3.39 9.18
C ILE A 44 4.57 3.54 9.13
N PHE A 45 5.06 4.71 8.74
CA PHE A 45 6.49 4.98 8.70
C PHE A 45 6.81 6.38 9.23
N GLY A 46 7.94 6.52 9.92
CA GLY A 46 8.41 7.81 10.43
C GLY A 46 7.86 8.20 11.80
N LEU A 47 7.35 7.25 12.60
CA LEU A 47 7.08 7.53 14.01
C LEU A 47 8.39 7.93 14.71
N SER A 48 8.36 9.04 15.46
CA SER A 48 9.49 9.47 16.29
C SER A 48 9.83 8.42 17.35
N LEU A 49 11.03 8.53 17.94
CA LEU A 49 11.46 7.66 19.04
C LEU A 49 10.50 7.69 20.24
N ASP A 50 9.68 8.74 20.36
CA ASP A 50 8.68 8.91 21.43
C ASP A 50 7.51 7.92 21.33
N HIS A 51 7.35 7.28 20.17
CA HIS A 51 6.35 6.24 19.94
C HIS A 51 6.90 4.83 20.13
N VAL A 52 8.17 4.67 20.48
CA VAL A 52 8.77 3.36 20.78
C VAL A 52 8.07 2.77 22.00
N GLY A 53 7.34 1.67 21.80
CA GLY A 53 6.55 1.01 22.85
C GLY A 53 5.07 1.42 22.88
N GLN A 54 4.60 2.29 21.99
CA GLN A 54 3.17 2.54 21.82
C GLN A 54 2.51 1.45 20.96
N LYS A 55 1.26 1.15 21.28
CA LYS A 55 0.41 0.27 20.48
C LYS A 55 0.18 0.90 19.11
N MET A 56 0.33 0.10 18.06
CA MET A 56 0.01 0.51 16.69
C MET A 56 -1.42 1.09 16.62
N PRO A 57 -1.60 2.33 16.12
CA PRO A 57 -2.91 2.93 15.91
C PRO A 57 -3.73 2.13 14.89
N SER A 58 -5.05 2.07 15.07
CA SER A 58 -5.94 1.43 14.09
C SER A 58 -6.11 2.32 12.85
N LEU A 59 -6.44 1.71 11.70
CA LEU A 59 -6.69 2.48 10.49
C LEU A 59 -7.83 3.49 10.67
N VAL A 60 -8.88 3.12 11.41
CA VAL A 60 -10.02 3.99 11.70
C VAL A 60 -9.57 5.22 12.48
N ASP A 61 -8.74 5.04 13.52
CA ASP A 61 -8.24 6.15 14.32
C ASP A 61 -7.41 7.12 13.45
N LEU A 62 -6.57 6.58 12.56
CA LEU A 62 -5.76 7.37 11.63
C LEU A 62 -6.64 8.15 10.63
N GLN A 63 -7.72 7.55 10.13
CA GLN A 63 -8.66 8.20 9.21
C GLN A 63 -9.48 9.31 9.86
N THR A 64 -9.79 9.19 11.16
CA THR A 64 -10.53 10.22 11.89
C THR A 64 -9.69 11.43 12.26
N ASN A 65 -8.37 11.32 12.16
CA ASN A 65 -7.46 12.40 12.47
C ASN A 65 -7.37 13.40 11.31
N ILE A 66 -7.46 14.70 11.62
CA ILE A 66 -7.49 15.76 10.62
C ILE A 66 -6.07 16.36 10.54
N GLY A 67 -5.50 16.34 9.33
CA GLY A 67 -4.22 17.00 9.03
C GLY A 67 -3.03 16.04 9.01
N ASP A 68 -1.84 16.64 8.88
CA ASP A 68 -0.58 15.90 8.85
C ASP A 68 -0.12 15.54 10.26
N LEU A 69 -0.04 14.25 10.55
CA LEU A 69 0.39 13.68 11.83
C LEU A 69 1.91 13.70 12.03
N GLY A 70 2.66 14.18 11.03
CA GLY A 70 4.12 14.20 11.06
C GLY A 70 4.77 12.85 10.75
N PHE A 71 3.95 11.84 10.42
CA PHE A 71 4.38 10.54 9.93
C PHE A 71 3.59 10.13 8.70
N GLU A 72 4.09 9.15 7.97
CA GLU A 72 3.51 8.65 6.72
C GLU A 72 2.66 7.41 7.02
N VAL A 73 1.46 7.34 6.44
CA VAL A 73 0.63 6.13 6.47
C VAL A 73 0.36 5.72 5.03
N ILE A 74 0.89 4.59 4.60
CA ILE A 74 0.63 4.05 3.26
C ILE A 74 -0.50 3.05 3.36
N VAL A 75 -1.58 3.26 2.60
CA VAL A 75 -2.77 2.40 2.65
C VAL A 75 -2.97 1.66 1.33
N VAL A 76 -3.33 0.39 1.43
CA VAL A 76 -3.76 -0.45 0.30
C VAL A 76 -5.26 -0.62 0.39
N ASN A 77 -5.99 0.06 -0.49
CA ASN A 77 -7.44 -0.06 -0.54
C ASN A 77 -7.98 0.36 -1.92
N ARG A 78 -8.39 -0.63 -2.72
CA ARG A 78 -8.95 -0.42 -4.07
C ARG A 78 -10.16 0.51 -4.09
N ALA A 79 -10.96 0.56 -3.03
CA ALA A 79 -12.18 1.37 -3.01
C ALA A 79 -11.91 2.88 -3.07
N ILE A 80 -10.72 3.30 -2.61
CA ILE A 80 -10.29 4.71 -2.56
C ILE A 80 -9.07 4.99 -3.45
N ASP A 81 -8.56 3.98 -4.15
CA ASP A 81 -7.34 4.05 -4.95
C ASP A 81 -7.61 3.59 -6.40
N PRO A 82 -8.15 4.48 -7.25
CA PRO A 82 -8.42 4.14 -8.65
C PRO A 82 -7.14 3.83 -9.44
N THR A 83 -6.00 4.39 -9.04
CA THR A 83 -4.71 4.11 -9.69
C THR A 83 -4.24 2.69 -9.37
N LEU A 84 -4.42 2.21 -8.14
CA LEU A 84 -4.17 0.81 -7.81
C LEU A 84 -5.01 -0.15 -8.65
N VAL A 85 -6.29 0.17 -8.86
CA VAL A 85 -7.19 -0.63 -9.71
C VAL A 85 -6.70 -0.67 -11.16
N GLU A 86 -6.24 0.45 -11.70
CA GLU A 86 -5.65 0.51 -13.04
C GLU A 86 -4.37 -0.33 -13.15
N LEU A 87 -3.46 -0.22 -12.18
CA LEU A 87 -2.23 -1.01 -12.15
C LEU A 87 -2.51 -2.51 -12.05
N GLU A 88 -3.52 -2.90 -11.27
CA GLU A 88 -3.96 -4.29 -11.18
C GLU A 88 -4.53 -4.81 -12.50
N GLN A 89 -5.26 -3.98 -13.25
CA GLN A 89 -5.74 -4.36 -14.59
C GLN A 89 -4.58 -4.53 -15.57
N ILE A 90 -3.60 -3.62 -15.55
CA ILE A 90 -2.41 -3.72 -16.40
C ILE A 90 -1.60 -4.98 -16.05
N SER A 91 -1.42 -5.28 -14.77
CA SER A 91 -0.69 -6.48 -14.34
C SER A 91 -1.40 -7.78 -14.74
N GLN A 92 -2.74 -7.80 -14.71
CA GLN A 92 -3.54 -8.91 -15.23
C GLN A 92 -3.36 -9.08 -16.74
N CYS A 93 -3.38 -8.00 -17.52
CA CYS A 93 -3.08 -8.06 -18.96
C CYS A 93 -1.68 -8.62 -19.23
N ILE A 94 -0.66 -8.15 -18.50
CA ILE A 94 0.71 -8.68 -18.59
C ILE A 94 0.75 -10.18 -18.30
N ALA A 95 0.03 -10.64 -17.28
CA ALA A 95 -0.03 -12.05 -16.90
C ALA A 95 -0.70 -12.92 -17.97
N LEU A 96 -1.77 -12.42 -18.61
CA LEU A 96 -2.46 -13.11 -19.69
C LEU A 96 -1.62 -13.18 -20.98
N ASP A 97 -0.84 -12.13 -21.25
CA ASP A 97 0.05 -12.05 -22.42
C ASP A 97 1.36 -12.83 -22.25
N SER A 98 1.68 -13.27 -21.05
CA SER A 98 2.93 -13.98 -20.73
C SER A 98 2.74 -15.50 -20.80
N PRO A 99 3.54 -16.24 -21.57
CA PRO A 99 3.47 -17.70 -21.58
C PRO A 99 3.75 -18.28 -20.18
N ALA A 100 2.99 -19.30 -19.76
CA ALA A 100 3.14 -19.92 -18.44
C ALA A 100 4.55 -20.50 -18.17
N ALA A 101 5.31 -20.82 -19.23
CA ALA A 101 6.69 -21.29 -19.14
C ALA A 101 7.72 -20.16 -18.94
N GLU A 102 7.33 -18.90 -19.14
CA GLU A 102 8.21 -17.73 -19.13
C GLU A 102 8.00 -16.85 -17.89
N VAL A 103 8.09 -17.47 -16.71
CA VAL A 103 7.97 -16.78 -15.41
C VAL A 103 8.94 -15.60 -15.29
N VAL A 104 10.14 -15.74 -15.86
CA VAL A 104 11.15 -14.65 -15.87
C VAL A 104 10.65 -13.41 -16.61
N LEU A 105 9.99 -13.59 -17.76
CA LEU A 105 9.44 -12.48 -18.53
C LEU A 105 8.29 -11.80 -17.78
N LEU A 106 7.43 -12.60 -17.14
CA LEU A 106 6.35 -12.09 -16.31
C LEU A 106 6.89 -11.22 -15.16
N VAL A 107 7.86 -11.75 -14.39
CA VAL A 107 8.49 -11.02 -13.30
C VAL A 107 9.14 -9.73 -13.80
N GLN A 108 9.84 -9.78 -14.94
CA GLN A 108 10.46 -8.61 -15.53
C GLN A 108 9.41 -7.53 -15.87
N ARG A 109 8.33 -7.88 -16.59
CA ARG A 109 7.30 -6.92 -16.98
C ARG A 109 6.55 -6.31 -15.79
N ILE A 110 6.27 -7.11 -14.77
CA ILE A 110 5.66 -6.60 -13.52
C ILE A 110 6.64 -5.67 -12.80
N SER A 111 7.93 -6.02 -12.74
CA SER A 111 8.94 -5.17 -12.12
C SER A 111 9.12 -3.84 -12.86
N GLU A 112 9.00 -3.85 -14.19
CA GLU A 112 9.02 -2.66 -15.03
C GLU A 112 7.80 -1.79 -14.74
N LEU A 113 6.58 -2.36 -14.69
CA LEU A 113 5.35 -1.64 -14.34
C LEU A 113 5.45 -0.94 -12.98
N VAL A 114 5.88 -1.66 -11.94
CA VAL A 114 6.05 -1.09 -10.59
C VAL A 114 7.13 -0.02 -10.60
N SER A 115 8.26 -0.29 -11.27
CA SER A 115 9.39 0.64 -11.31
C SER A 115 9.03 1.93 -12.01
N GLU A 116 8.40 1.87 -13.19
CA GLU A 116 7.95 3.01 -13.96
C GLU A 116 6.90 3.83 -13.19
N ASN A 117 5.94 3.17 -12.54
CA ASN A 117 4.93 3.87 -11.74
C ASN A 117 5.53 4.62 -10.54
N MET A 118 6.61 4.08 -9.95
CA MET A 118 7.21 4.59 -8.71
C MET A 118 8.55 5.35 -8.91
N GLY A 119 8.74 5.98 -10.08
CA GLY A 119 9.82 6.95 -10.29
C GLY A 119 11.03 6.40 -11.05
N GLY A 120 10.89 5.24 -11.67
CA GLY A 120 11.86 4.61 -12.57
C GLY A 120 13.01 3.90 -11.85
N PRO A 121 14.05 3.49 -12.60
CA PRO A 121 15.24 2.85 -12.06
C PRO A 121 15.96 3.73 -11.03
N VAL A 122 16.43 3.12 -9.95
CA VAL A 122 17.11 3.80 -8.84
C VAL A 122 18.61 3.62 -8.97
N ARG A 123 19.35 4.73 -9.10
CA ARG A 123 20.83 4.71 -9.17
C ARG A 123 21.47 5.10 -7.84
N ASP A 124 20.80 5.97 -7.08
CA ASP A 124 21.22 6.45 -5.77
C ASP A 124 20.01 6.43 -4.82
N ALA A 125 20.14 5.69 -3.72
CA ALA A 125 19.08 5.55 -2.73
C ALA A 125 18.84 6.84 -1.92
N ASN A 126 19.86 7.67 -1.73
CA ASN A 126 19.74 8.94 -1.02
C ASN A 126 19.02 9.99 -1.88
N ASP A 127 19.31 10.04 -3.18
CA ASP A 127 18.56 10.88 -4.12
C ASP A 127 17.07 10.48 -4.14
N MET A 128 16.81 9.17 -4.21
CA MET A 128 15.45 8.66 -4.16
C MET A 128 14.74 9.03 -2.86
N LEU A 129 15.43 8.91 -1.71
CA LEU A 129 14.88 9.32 -0.43
C LEU A 129 14.57 10.81 -0.39
N ALA A 130 15.47 11.66 -0.87
CA ALA A 130 15.24 13.11 -0.93
C ALA A 130 14.02 13.45 -1.79
N ARG A 131 13.91 12.85 -2.99
CA ARG A 131 12.76 13.03 -3.89
C ARG A 131 11.47 12.49 -3.29
N TRP A 132 11.52 11.36 -2.58
CA TRP A 132 10.35 10.87 -1.84
C TRP A 132 9.91 11.86 -0.76
N MET A 133 10.83 12.33 0.08
CA MET A 133 10.51 13.26 1.17
C MET A 133 9.87 14.56 0.67
N GLU A 134 10.38 15.12 -0.43
CA GLU A 134 9.79 16.31 -1.07
C GLU A 134 8.38 16.01 -1.57
N ARG A 135 8.20 14.95 -2.37
CA ARG A 135 6.92 14.61 -2.99
C ARG A 135 5.88 14.12 -1.98
N SER A 136 6.28 13.39 -0.94
CA SER A 136 5.37 12.94 0.11
C SER A 136 4.88 14.12 0.93
N SER A 137 5.75 15.10 1.24
CA SER A 137 5.36 16.33 1.93
C SER A 137 4.37 17.16 1.10
N GLU A 138 4.62 17.34 -0.20
CA GLU A 138 3.70 18.04 -1.11
C GLU A 138 2.34 17.33 -1.18
N LEU A 139 2.34 16.01 -1.33
CA LEU A 139 1.13 15.20 -1.44
C LEU A 139 0.29 15.26 -0.15
N ARG A 140 0.94 15.07 1.02
CA ARG A 140 0.27 15.17 2.33
C ARG A 140 -0.31 16.56 2.57
N THR A 141 0.41 17.62 2.18
CA THR A 141 -0.07 19.00 2.28
C THR A 141 -1.27 19.25 1.37
N SER A 142 -1.20 18.80 0.11
CA SER A 142 -2.27 19.00 -0.88
C SER A 142 -3.55 18.25 -0.52
N LEU A 143 -3.43 17.06 0.07
CA LEU A 143 -4.57 16.23 0.46
C LEU A 143 -5.01 16.47 1.92
N GLN A 144 -4.24 17.26 2.67
CA GLN A 144 -4.42 17.50 4.11
C GLN A 144 -4.55 16.21 4.94
N THR A 145 -3.77 15.19 4.57
CA THR A 145 -3.80 13.87 5.22
C THR A 145 -2.41 13.25 5.26
N SER A 146 -2.15 12.42 6.28
CA SER A 146 -0.99 11.53 6.33
C SER A 146 -1.23 10.20 5.63
N LEU A 147 -2.48 9.89 5.23
CA LEU A 147 -2.85 8.65 4.57
C LEU A 147 -2.68 8.79 3.06
N LEU A 148 -1.72 8.03 2.52
CA LEU A 148 -1.35 8.01 1.12
C LEU A 148 -1.73 6.65 0.52
N PRO A 149 -2.68 6.61 -0.43
CA PRO A 149 -2.94 5.39 -1.20
C PRO A 149 -1.70 4.95 -1.99
N ILE A 150 -1.38 3.65 -1.95
CA ILE A 150 -0.18 3.08 -2.57
C ILE A 150 -0.07 3.42 -4.07
N GLY A 151 -1.18 3.43 -4.81
CA GLY A 151 -1.24 3.77 -6.23
C GLY A 151 -0.93 5.24 -6.52
N GLY A 152 -1.14 6.12 -5.54
CA GLY A 152 -0.81 7.54 -5.62
C GLY A 152 0.68 7.85 -5.49
N ILE A 153 1.49 6.90 -5.05
CA ILE A 153 2.94 7.07 -4.84
C ILE A 153 3.67 7.03 -6.19
N ARG A 154 4.11 8.21 -6.67
CA ARG A 154 4.87 8.33 -7.93
C ARG A 154 6.38 8.24 -7.77
N ILE A 155 6.89 8.36 -6.55
CA ILE A 155 8.32 8.17 -6.22
C ILE A 155 8.38 7.27 -4.99
N GLY A 156 8.44 5.96 -5.18
CA GLY A 156 8.29 4.99 -4.10
C GLY A 156 9.60 4.34 -3.69
N LEU A 157 9.96 4.38 -2.40
CA LEU A 157 11.08 3.65 -1.83
C LEU A 157 10.91 2.12 -1.99
N SER A 158 11.96 1.35 -1.68
CA SER A 158 11.93 -0.12 -1.76
C SER A 158 10.73 -0.75 -1.04
N ARG A 159 10.33 -0.22 0.12
CA ARG A 159 9.15 -0.71 0.86
C ARG A 159 7.85 -0.50 0.06
N HIS A 160 7.67 0.65 -0.58
CA HIS A 160 6.47 0.93 -1.39
C HIS A 160 6.43 0.04 -2.61
N ARG A 161 7.58 -0.15 -3.26
CA ARG A 161 7.72 -1.02 -4.45
C ARG A 161 7.53 -2.50 -4.14
N ALA A 162 7.80 -2.92 -2.91
CA ALA A 162 7.57 -4.30 -2.49
C ALA A 162 6.10 -4.55 -2.10
N LEU A 163 5.41 -3.51 -1.62
CA LEU A 163 3.99 -3.57 -1.27
C LEU A 163 3.06 -3.50 -2.49
N LEU A 164 3.43 -2.71 -3.50
CA LEU A 164 2.71 -2.61 -4.78
C LEU A 164 3.00 -3.80 -5.68
#